data_AF-A0A3S4TAF4-F1
#
_entry.id   AF-A0A3S4TAF4-F1
#
_cell.length_a   1.000
_cell.length_b   1.000
_cell.length_c   1.000
_cell.angle_alpha   90.00
_cell.angle_beta   90.00
_cell.angle_gamma   90.00
#
_symmetry.space_group_name_H-M   'P 1'
#
loop_
_entity.id
_entity.type
_entity.pdbx_description
1 polymer ?
#
loop_
_entity_poly.entity_id
_entity_poly.type
_entity_poly.pdbx_seq_one_letter_code
_entity_poly.pdbx_strand_id
1 'polypeptide(L)'
;MNNDEIIRQLADRFMAGDTSLDEEQQLYRYFTGEEVAEDLLPLRGLFCSFAAMKPDEEVVAECKPKAAHLHFYKVFVGVAASIALMIAVGSLFWSPERQDYCEAYVYNQHVTDPEKVMQEVYGTMQTIHQNDGANVDHQLHDIFGTD
;
A
#
# COMPACT_ATOMS: atom_id res chain seq x y z
N MET A 1 32.27 41.53 18.40
CA MET A 1 32.37 40.21 17.75
C MET A 1 31.79 40.35 16.37
N ASN A 2 32.53 39.98 15.33
CA ASN A 2 32.01 40.00 13.97
C ASN A 2 31.03 38.84 13.78
N ASN A 3 30.03 38.99 12.90
CA ASN A 3 29.04 37.94 12.65
C ASN A 3 29.72 36.61 12.25
N ASP A 4 30.82 36.66 11.50
CA ASP A 4 31.57 35.46 11.10
C ASP A 4 32.25 34.75 12.29
N GLU A 5 32.67 35.49 13.31
CA GLU A 5 33.28 34.90 14.52
C GLU A 5 32.24 34.11 15.33
N ILE A 6 31.00 34.61 15.37
CA ILE A 6 29.87 33.91 15.99
C ILE A 6 29.56 32.63 15.20
N ILE A 7 29.54 32.70 13.87
CA ILE A 7 29.29 31.52 13.02
C ILE A 7 30.41 30.48 13.17
N ARG A 8 31.67 30.89 13.30
CA ARG A 8 32.80 29.96 13.56
C ARG A 8 32.59 29.17 14.85
N GLN A 9 32.31 29.86 15.96
CA GLN A 9 32.05 29.21 17.24
C GLN A 9 30.85 28.26 17.18
N LEU A 10 29.83 28.66 16.42
CA LEU A 10 28.61 27.86 16.24
C LEU A 10 28.86 26.62 15.39
N ALA A 11 29.68 26.72 14.34
CA ALA A 11 30.09 25.59 13.52
C ALA A 11 30.93 24.59 14.33
N ASP A 12 31.86 25.06 15.16
CA ASP A 12 32.65 24.20 16.04
C ASP A 12 31.76 23.44 17.04
N ARG A 13 30.80 24.15 17.67
CA ARG A 13 29.82 23.54 18.58
C ARG A 13 28.90 22.55 17.88
N PHE A 14 28.52 22.84 16.63
CA PHE A 14 27.72 21.92 15.82
C PHE A 14 28.47 20.61 15.58
N MET A 15 29.76 20.69 15.25
CA MET A 15 30.60 19.48 15.09
C MET A 15 30.78 18.72 16.41
N ALA A 16 30.71 19.41 17.55
CA ALA A 16 30.72 18.79 18.88
C ALA A 16 29.35 18.21 19.31
N GLY A 17 28.25 18.55 18.60
CA GLY A 17 26.88 18.15 18.96
C GLY A 17 26.27 18.96 20.10
N ASP A 18 26.82 20.14 20.42
CA ASP A 18 26.42 20.99 21.54
C ASP A 18 25.52 22.17 21.12
N THR A 19 24.88 22.08 19.95
CA THR A 19 24.01 23.13 19.40
C THR A 19 22.53 22.90 19.70
N SER A 20 21.78 23.98 19.86
CA SER A 20 20.32 23.95 19.86
C SER A 20 19.75 24.05 18.44
N LEU A 21 18.45 23.76 18.28
CA LEU A 21 17.77 23.86 16.98
C LEU A 21 17.74 25.28 16.40
N ASP A 22 17.62 26.30 17.26
CA ASP A 22 17.64 27.71 16.86
C ASP A 22 19.02 28.14 16.34
N GLU A 23 20.07 27.65 17.01
CA GLU A 23 21.47 27.85 16.62
C GLU A 23 21.77 27.20 15.28
N GLU A 24 21.30 25.97 15.07
CA GLU A 24 21.41 25.30 13.77
C GLU A 24 20.67 26.05 12.67
N GLN A 25 19.48 26.60 12.95
CA GLN A 25 18.75 27.42 11.98
C GLN A 25 19.54 28.67 11.56
N GLN A 26 20.30 29.26 12.49
CA GLN A 26 21.21 30.36 12.20
C GLN A 26 22.36 29.93 11.27
N LEU A 27 22.94 28.74 11.48
CA LEU A 27 23.96 28.17 10.59
C LEU A 27 23.39 27.96 9.18
N TYR A 28 22.23 27.30 9.07
CA TYR A 28 21.60 27.04 7.77
C TYR A 28 21.35 28.35 7.01
N ARG A 29 20.77 29.36 7.67
CA ARG A 29 20.50 30.67 7.06
C ARG A 29 21.77 31.35 6.56
N TYR A 30 22.86 31.30 7.33
CA TYR A 30 24.15 31.88 6.93
C TYR A 30 24.72 31.20 5.68
N PHE A 31 24.77 29.86 5.67
CA PHE A 31 25.36 29.11 4.55
C PHE A 31 24.51 29.08 3.28
N THR A 32 23.18 29.26 3.40
CA THR A 32 22.29 29.49 2.26
C THR A 32 22.37 30.89 1.67
N GLY A 33 23.02 31.83 2.37
CA GLY A 33 23.20 33.21 1.90
C GLY A 33 24.14 33.32 0.69
N GLU A 34 24.20 34.53 0.12
CA GLU A 34 25.09 34.84 -1.00
C GLU A 34 26.56 34.99 -0.56
N GLU A 35 26.79 35.57 0.63
CA GLU A 35 28.11 35.90 1.16
C GLU A 35 28.45 35.00 2.37
N VAL A 36 29.50 34.19 2.22
CA VAL A 36 30.03 33.27 3.23
C VAL A 36 31.54 33.50 3.31
N ALA A 37 32.09 33.58 4.52
CA ALA A 37 33.53 33.79 4.71
C ALA A 37 34.38 32.68 4.05
N GLU A 38 35.53 33.07 3.48
CA GLU A 38 36.39 32.16 2.69
C GLU A 38 36.80 30.89 3.44
N ASP A 39 37.07 31.01 4.74
CA ASP A 39 37.46 29.90 5.62
C ASP A 39 36.30 28.92 5.90
N LEU A 40 35.06 29.38 5.74
CA LEU A 40 33.84 28.60 5.97
C LEU A 40 33.28 27.99 4.68
N LEU A 41 33.78 28.39 3.49
CA LEU A 41 33.35 27.84 2.20
C LEU A 41 33.37 26.30 2.12
N PRO A 42 34.35 25.57 2.70
CA PRO A 42 34.34 24.10 2.69
C PRO A 42 33.11 23.49 3.38
N LEU A 43 32.56 24.17 4.39
CA LEU A 43 31.39 23.72 5.15
C LEU A 43 30.06 24.05 4.45
N ARG A 44 30.07 24.92 3.44
CA ARG A 44 28.85 25.38 2.77
C ARG A 44 28.02 24.23 2.21
N GLY A 45 28.66 23.28 1.52
CA GLY A 45 27.96 22.13 0.93
C GLY A 45 27.21 21.29 1.98
N LEU A 46 27.83 21.10 3.15
CA LEU A 46 27.24 20.37 4.26
C LEU A 46 25.97 21.06 4.77
N PHE A 47 26.07 22.33 5.14
CA PHE A 47 24.93 23.06 5.70
C PHE A 47 23.82 23.32 4.68
N CYS A 48 24.15 23.55 3.40
CA CYS A 48 23.14 23.61 2.34
C CYS A 48 22.40 22.29 2.16
N SER A 49 23.09 21.15 2.29
CA SER A 49 22.42 19.83 2.21
C SER A 49 21.45 19.61 3.36
N PHE A 50 21.83 19.99 4.59
CA PHE A 50 20.94 19.90 5.75
C PHE A 50 19.76 20.87 5.65
N ALA A 51 19.99 22.08 5.15
CA ALA A 51 18.92 23.04 4.88
C ALA A 51 17.89 22.48 3.88
N ALA A 52 18.34 21.77 2.84
CA ALA A 52 17.46 21.15 1.83
C ALA A 52 16.73 19.89 2.34
N MET A 53 17.25 19.23 3.38
CA MET A 53 16.61 18.08 4.01
C MET A 53 15.58 18.47 5.08
N LYS A 54 15.58 19.72 5.53
CA LYS A 54 14.54 20.17 6.44
C LYS A 54 13.20 20.04 5.71
N PRO A 55 12.23 19.27 6.24
CA PRO A 55 10.86 19.38 5.75
C PRO A 55 10.48 20.85 5.83
N ASP A 56 9.69 21.36 4.88
CA ASP A 56 9.18 22.73 4.88
C ASP A 56 8.46 23.00 6.21
N GLU A 57 9.22 23.34 7.24
CA GLU A 57 8.74 23.80 8.52
C GLU A 57 8.42 25.25 8.24
N GLU A 58 7.16 25.41 7.82
CA GLU A 58 6.45 26.63 7.52
C GLU A 58 7.23 27.84 8.03
N VAL A 59 7.91 28.49 7.08
CA VAL A 59 8.37 29.86 7.25
C VAL A 59 7.19 30.58 7.89
N VAL A 60 7.34 30.98 9.15
CA VAL A 60 6.47 31.93 9.83
C VAL A 60 6.70 33.27 9.14
N ALA A 61 6.35 33.32 7.86
CA ALA A 61 5.96 34.53 7.21
C ALA A 61 4.73 34.98 7.97
N GLU A 62 4.72 36.22 8.40
CA GLU A 62 3.51 36.92 8.79
C GLU A 62 2.51 36.89 7.62
N CYS A 63 1.87 35.74 7.41
CA CYS A 63 0.82 35.55 6.45
C CYS A 63 -0.45 35.88 7.20
N LYS A 64 -0.97 37.08 6.93
CA LYS A 64 -2.38 37.45 7.12
C LYS A 64 -3.27 36.22 7.01
N PRO A 65 -4.25 36.01 7.91
CA PRO A 65 -4.94 34.73 8.04
C PRO A 65 -5.62 34.35 6.73
N LYS A 66 -4.99 33.44 5.96
CA LYS A 66 -5.62 32.72 4.86
C LYS A 66 -6.50 31.60 5.46
N ALA A 67 -7.44 31.98 6.33
CA ALA A 67 -8.35 31.04 6.98
C ALA A 67 -9.39 30.43 6.03
N ALA A 68 -9.53 30.94 4.80
CA ALA A 68 -10.55 30.49 3.87
C ALA A 68 -10.21 29.16 3.16
N HIS A 69 -8.93 28.87 2.88
CA HIS A 69 -8.55 27.69 2.11
C HIS A 69 -8.67 26.39 2.92
N LEU A 70 -8.40 26.45 4.23
CA LEU A 70 -8.55 25.30 5.12
C LEU A 70 -10.01 24.86 5.27
N HIS A 71 -10.95 25.82 5.31
CA HIS A 71 -12.37 25.51 5.36
C HIS A 71 -12.86 24.85 4.08
N PHE A 72 -12.41 25.33 2.92
CA PHE A 72 -12.75 24.73 1.63
C PHE A 72 -12.24 23.28 1.54
N TYR A 73 -10.98 23.02 1.89
CA TYR A 73 -10.43 21.66 1.88
C TYR A 73 -11.14 20.72 2.88
N LYS A 74 -11.47 21.20 4.09
CA LYS A 74 -12.25 20.41 5.07
C LYS A 74 -13.65 20.06 4.58
N VAL A 75 -14.32 20.97 3.85
CA VAL A 75 -15.63 20.69 3.23
C VAL A 75 -15.49 19.63 2.14
N PHE A 76 -14.47 19.72 1.27
CA PHE A 76 -14.26 18.72 0.22
C PHE A 76 -13.90 17.32 0.76
N VAL A 77 -13.08 17.23 1.81
CA VAL A 77 -12.77 15.94 2.45
C VAL A 77 -14.01 15.33 3.12
N GLY A 78 -14.87 16.16 3.74
CA GLY A 78 -16.13 15.69 4.31
C GLY A 78 -17.11 15.12 3.27
N VAL A 79 -17.17 15.74 2.09
CA VAL A 79 -18.01 15.27 0.96
C VAL A 79 -17.49 13.94 0.40
N ALA A 80 -16.17 13.76 0.25
CA ALA A 80 -15.62 12.50 -0.22
C ALA A 80 -15.91 11.34 0.75
N ALA A 81 -15.75 11.57 2.07
CA ALA A 81 -16.01 10.55 3.09
C ALA A 81 -17.49 10.14 3.17
N SER A 82 -18.42 11.08 2.99
CA SER A 82 -19.86 10.76 3.00
C SER A 82 -20.30 9.95 1.78
N ILE A 83 -19.72 10.23 0.60
CA ILE A 83 -19.94 9.43 -0.61
C ILE A 83 -19.39 8.01 -0.42
N ALA A 84 -18.18 7.86 0.13
CA ALA A 84 -17.58 6.55 0.39
C ALA A 84 -18.43 5.72 1.38
N LEU A 85 -18.96 6.35 2.45
CA LEU A 85 -19.88 5.70 3.37
C LEU A 85 -21.20 5.30 2.70
N MET A 86 -21.78 6.15 1.84
CA MET A 86 -22.98 5.80 1.09
C MET A 86 -22.76 4.61 0.16
N ILE A 87 -21.62 4.53 -0.52
CA ILE A 87 -21.26 3.40 -1.38
C ILE A 87 -21.08 2.13 -0.56
N ALA A 88 -20.38 2.21 0.58
CA ALA A 88 -20.15 1.06 1.46
C ALA A 88 -21.45 0.54 2.11
N VAL A 89 -22.36 1.43 2.50
CA VAL A 89 -23.67 1.03 3.03
C VAL A 89 -24.57 0.52 1.89
N GLY A 90 -24.55 1.17 0.73
CA GLY A 90 -25.32 0.77 -0.44
C GLY A 90 -24.92 -0.60 -1.00
N SER A 91 -23.63 -0.95 -0.97
CA SER A 91 -23.15 -2.26 -1.41
C SER A 91 -23.60 -3.41 -0.50
N LEU A 92 -23.95 -3.14 0.77
CA LEU A 92 -24.55 -4.16 1.64
C LEU A 92 -25.98 -4.51 1.18
N PHE A 93 -26.73 -3.53 0.68
CA PHE A 93 -28.07 -3.76 0.11
C PHE A 93 -28.01 -4.34 -1.30
N TRP A 94 -26.93 -4.06 -2.03
CA TRP A 94 -26.63 -4.65 -3.33
C TRP A 94 -25.74 -5.87 -3.15
N SER A 95 -26.27 -6.93 -2.53
CA SER A 95 -25.60 -8.22 -2.63
C SER A 95 -25.73 -8.69 -4.08
N PRO A 96 -24.65 -8.76 -4.90
CA PRO A 96 -24.71 -9.62 -6.06
C PRO A 96 -25.00 -11.01 -5.51
N GLU A 97 -26.07 -11.62 -5.99
CA GLU A 97 -26.34 -13.05 -5.75
C GLU A 97 -25.00 -13.77 -5.91
N ARG A 98 -24.56 -14.52 -4.88
CA ARG A 98 -23.38 -15.37 -5.00
C ARG A 98 -23.66 -16.20 -6.24
N GLN A 99 -22.94 -15.92 -7.32
CA GLN A 99 -22.96 -16.79 -8.47
C GLN A 99 -22.28 -18.04 -7.96
N ASP A 100 -23.08 -19.01 -7.49
CA ASP A 100 -22.66 -20.38 -7.26
C ASP A 100 -22.27 -20.91 -8.64
N TYR A 101 -21.06 -20.53 -9.07
CA TYR A 101 -20.53 -20.78 -10.39
C TYR A 101 -20.24 -22.29 -10.43
N CYS A 102 -21.17 -23.04 -11.02
CA CYS A 102 -20.92 -24.42 -11.36
C CYS A 102 -19.97 -24.41 -12.56
N GLU A 103 -18.69 -24.71 -12.33
CA GLU A 103 -17.70 -24.89 -13.40
C GLU A 103 -17.14 -26.31 -13.31
N ALA A 104 -17.31 -27.09 -14.37
CA ALA A 104 -16.72 -28.41 -14.47
C ALA A 104 -16.16 -28.66 -15.87
N TYR A 105 -15.11 -29.46 -15.95
CA TYR A 105 -14.60 -29.97 -17.20
C TYR A 105 -15.05 -31.42 -17.38
N VAL A 106 -15.99 -31.64 -18.30
CA VAL A 106 -16.50 -32.97 -18.65
C VAL A 106 -15.96 -33.32 -20.03
N TYR A 107 -15.19 -34.40 -20.15
CA TYR A 107 -14.51 -34.82 -21.38
C TYR A 107 -13.75 -33.67 -22.10
N ASN A 108 -13.00 -32.88 -21.32
CA ASN A 108 -12.24 -31.73 -21.81
C ASN A 108 -13.09 -30.60 -22.42
N GLN A 109 -14.41 -30.59 -22.15
CA GLN A 109 -15.32 -29.50 -22.47
C GLN A 109 -15.69 -28.75 -21.19
N HIS A 110 -15.60 -27.42 -21.25
CA HIS A 110 -16.02 -26.55 -20.15
C HIS A 110 -17.55 -26.50 -20.10
N VAL A 111 -18.13 -26.91 -18.97
CA VAL A 111 -19.58 -26.97 -18.75
C VAL A 111 -19.91 -26.14 -17.52
N THR A 112 -20.85 -25.21 -17.69
CA THR A 112 -21.33 -24.34 -16.60
C THR A 112 -22.79 -24.61 -16.18
N ASP A 113 -23.43 -25.56 -16.86
CA ASP A 113 -24.83 -25.92 -16.64
C ASP A 113 -24.91 -26.96 -15.51
N PRO A 114 -25.47 -26.61 -14.34
CA PRO A 114 -25.48 -27.48 -13.17
C PRO A 114 -26.24 -28.80 -13.40
N GLU A 115 -27.28 -28.79 -14.23
CA GLU A 115 -28.03 -30.01 -14.53
C GLU A 115 -27.18 -31.00 -15.33
N LYS A 116 -26.40 -30.51 -16.30
CA LYS A 116 -25.49 -31.35 -17.09
C LYS A 116 -24.35 -31.91 -16.26
N VAL A 117 -23.76 -31.10 -15.38
CA VAL A 117 -22.69 -31.57 -14.49
C VAL A 117 -23.22 -32.67 -13.58
N MET A 118 -24.39 -32.45 -12.95
CA MET A 118 -24.97 -33.44 -12.05
C MET A 118 -25.43 -34.70 -12.79
N GLN A 119 -25.93 -34.59 -14.02
CA GLN A 119 -26.27 -35.75 -14.85
C GLN A 119 -25.06 -36.65 -15.09
N GLU A 120 -23.91 -36.08 -15.43
CA GLU A 120 -22.67 -36.84 -15.64
C GLU A 120 -22.21 -37.52 -14.34
N VAL A 121 -22.27 -36.80 -13.22
CA VAL A 121 -21.91 -37.33 -11.89
C VAL A 121 -22.80 -38.53 -11.53
N TYR A 122 -24.12 -38.40 -11.68
CA TYR A 122 -25.06 -39.49 -11.39
C TYR A 122 -24.86 -40.69 -12.32
N GLY A 123 -24.64 -40.45 -13.63
CA GLY A 123 -24.35 -41.52 -14.58
C GLY A 123 -23.06 -42.29 -14.23
N THR A 124 -22.01 -41.56 -13.84
CA THR A 124 -20.74 -42.15 -13.42
C THR A 124 -20.91 -42.97 -12.13
N MET A 125 -21.59 -42.41 -11.13
CA MET A 125 -21.83 -43.12 -9.86
C MET A 125 -22.67 -44.39 -10.07
N GLN A 126 -23.71 -44.35 -10.91
CA GLN A 126 -24.50 -45.54 -11.23
C GLN A 126 -23.68 -46.60 -11.95
N THR A 127 -22.79 -46.20 -12.87
CA THR A 127 -21.89 -47.13 -13.57
C THR A 127 -20.94 -47.82 -12.60
N ILE A 128 -20.39 -47.08 -11.63
CA ILE A 128 -19.55 -47.63 -10.57
C ILE A 128 -20.34 -48.64 -9.73
N HIS A 129 -21.56 -48.26 -9.29
CA HIS A 129 -22.41 -49.13 -8.47
C HIS A 129 -22.90 -50.39 -9.21
N GLN A 130 -23.14 -50.30 -10.52
CA GLN A 130 -23.52 -51.46 -11.34
C GLN A 130 -22.32 -52.40 -11.59
N ASN A 131 -21.11 -51.84 -11.64
CA ASN A 131 -19.88 -52.63 -11.75
C ASN A 131 -19.42 -53.26 -10.42
N ASP A 132 -20.09 -53.02 -9.28
CA ASP A 132 -19.86 -53.83 -8.07
C ASP A 132 -20.26 -55.32 -8.28
N GLY A 133 -21.06 -55.62 -9.31
CA GLY A 133 -21.34 -56.99 -9.76
C GLY A 133 -20.21 -57.63 -10.56
N ALA A 134 -19.27 -56.84 -11.08
CA ALA A 134 -18.00 -57.30 -11.63
C ALA A 134 -17.00 -57.45 -10.48
N ASN A 135 -17.32 -58.34 -9.54
CA ASN A 135 -16.46 -58.63 -8.40
C ASN A 135 -15.04 -58.97 -8.94
N VAL A 136 -14.06 -58.20 -8.49
CA VAL A 136 -12.64 -58.35 -8.87
C VAL A 136 -12.19 -59.79 -8.64
N ASP A 137 -12.70 -60.46 -7.61
CA ASP A 137 -12.44 -61.87 -7.34
C ASP A 137 -12.95 -62.78 -8.47
N HIS A 138 -14.11 -62.46 -9.04
CA HIS A 138 -14.70 -63.22 -10.15
C HIS A 138 -13.92 -63.01 -11.46
N GLN A 139 -13.43 -61.78 -11.71
CA GLN A 139 -12.58 -61.51 -12.88
C GLN A 139 -11.18 -62.11 -12.75
N LEU A 140 -10.60 -62.07 -11.55
CA LEU A 140 -9.32 -62.73 -11.27
C LEU A 140 -9.46 -64.25 -11.39
N HIS A 141 -10.58 -64.82 -10.91
CA HIS A 141 -10.84 -66.25 -11.03
C HIS A 141 -11.03 -66.69 -12.49
N ASP A 142 -11.70 -65.89 -13.33
CA ASP A 142 -11.89 -66.19 -14.75
C ASP A 142 -10.58 -66.08 -15.56
N ILE A 143 -9.67 -65.17 -15.17
CA ILE A 143 -8.37 -64.96 -15.83
C ILE A 143 -7.32 -65.99 -15.37
N PHE A 144 -7.32 -66.32 -14.07
CA PHE A 144 -6.28 -67.15 -13.46
C PHE A 144 -6.75 -68.57 -13.15
N GLY A 145 -7.98 -68.94 -13.58
CA GLY A 145 -8.63 -70.24 -13.46
C GLY A 145 -7.75 -71.35 -12.88
N THR A 146 -7.83 -71.53 -11.57
CA THR A 146 -7.33 -72.70 -10.86
C THR A 146 -8.50 -73.34 -10.13
N ASP A 147 -8.75 -74.60 -10.47
CA ASP A 147 -9.72 -75.50 -9.82
C ASP A 147 -9.55 -75.55 -8.29
#